data_AF-A0A0P1E396-F1
#
_entry.id   AF-A0A0P1E396-F1
#
_cell.length_a   1.000
_cell.length_b   1.000
_cell.length_c   1.000
_cell.angle_alpha   90.00
_cell.angle_beta   90.00
_cell.angle_gamma   90.00
#
_symmetry.space_group_name_H-M   'P 1'
#
loop_
_entity.id
_entity.type
_entity.pdbx_description
1 polymer ?
#
loop_
_entity_poly.entity_id
_entity_poly.type
_entity_poly.pdbx_seq_one_letter_code
_entity_poly.pdbx_strand_id
1 'polypeptide(L)'
;MFKQISLALLAVTVSPSFALGQDIGPAEEDVSGPPQNYSPFIERTVKNRGLAEGLYWGDTHLHTMFSTDAGMIGNTLTPVDAYRFAMGEEVITSSGQRLRIDGLSIS
;
A
#
# COMPACT_ATOMS: atom_id res chain seq x y z
N MET A 1 -1.76 -6.30 -54.89
CA MET A 1 -0.36 -5.84 -54.77
C MET A 1 -0.13 -5.50 -53.29
N PHE A 2 0.31 -6.47 -52.48
CA PHE A 2 0.47 -6.30 -51.04
C PHE A 2 1.85 -5.71 -50.74
N LYS A 3 1.88 -4.48 -50.21
CA LYS A 3 3.10 -3.77 -49.86
C LYS A 3 3.46 -4.16 -48.43
N GLN A 4 4.56 -4.90 -48.25
CA GLN A 4 5.06 -5.24 -46.92
C GLN A 4 5.55 -3.97 -46.22
N ILE A 5 4.97 -3.65 -45.07
CA ILE A 5 5.45 -2.58 -44.20
C ILE A 5 6.42 -3.24 -43.22
N SER A 6 7.71 -3.16 -43.53
CA SER A 6 8.76 -3.59 -42.61
C SER A 6 8.78 -2.66 -41.39
N LEU A 7 8.41 -3.20 -40.24
CA LEU A 7 8.51 -2.53 -38.94
C LEU A 7 9.98 -2.58 -38.51
N ALA A 8 10.70 -1.47 -38.68
CA ALA A 8 12.06 -1.33 -38.18
C ALA A 8 12.02 -1.16 -36.65
N LEU A 9 12.47 -2.17 -35.91
CA LEU A 9 12.59 -2.14 -34.46
C LEU A 9 13.83 -1.30 -34.10
N LEU A 10 13.63 -0.03 -33.73
CA LEU A 10 14.69 0.84 -33.22
C LEU A 10 14.92 0.48 -31.74
N ALA A 11 15.98 -0.26 -31.44
CA ALA A 11 16.40 -0.53 -30.07
C ALA A 11 16.99 0.76 -29.46
N VAL A 12 16.18 1.47 -28.68
CA VAL A 12 16.65 2.59 -27.86
C VAL A 12 17.33 2.00 -26.62
N THR A 13 18.66 2.09 -26.56
CA THR A 13 19.42 1.75 -25.36
C THR A 13 19.25 2.88 -24.35
N VAL A 14 18.39 2.69 -23.36
CA VAL A 14 18.31 3.56 -22.18
C VAL A 14 19.51 3.26 -21.30
N SER A 15 20.46 4.19 -21.22
CA SER A 15 21.52 4.14 -20.22
C SER A 15 20.90 4.34 -18.83
N PRO A 16 21.18 3.48 -17.83
CA PRO A 16 20.73 3.75 -16.47
C PRO A 16 21.48 4.99 -15.98
N SER A 17 20.75 6.09 -15.81
CA SER A 17 21.22 7.21 -15.00
C SER A 17 21.21 6.73 -13.56
N PHE A 18 22.38 6.52 -12.97
CA PHE A 18 22.49 6.30 -11.53
C PHE A 18 22.03 7.58 -10.84
N ALA A 19 20.81 7.58 -10.30
CA ALA A 19 20.37 8.63 -9.39
C ALA A 19 21.14 8.47 -8.08
N LEU A 20 22.14 9.33 -7.85
CA LEU A 20 22.68 9.50 -6.51
C LEU A 20 21.61 10.21 -5.69
N GLY A 21 20.95 9.48 -4.79
CA GLY A 21 20.06 10.08 -3.81
C GLY A 21 20.85 11.06 -2.95
N GLN A 22 20.59 12.36 -3.12
CA GLN A 22 21.05 13.36 -2.17
C GLN A 22 20.09 13.28 -0.99
N ASP A 23 20.56 12.72 0.12
CA ASP A 23 19.84 12.78 1.39
C ASP A 23 19.80 14.25 1.83
N ILE A 24 18.68 14.94 1.56
CA ILE A 24 18.39 16.28 2.09
C ILE A 24 17.87 16.06 3.52
N GLY A 25 18.73 15.51 4.37
CA GLY A 25 18.57 15.51 5.81
C GLY A 25 19.32 16.71 6.41
N PRO A 26 18.89 17.23 7.57
CA PRO A 26 19.75 18.12 8.34
C PRO A 26 21.10 17.42 8.56
N ALA A 27 22.21 18.14 8.39
CA ALA A 27 23.52 17.63 8.79
C ALA A 27 23.44 17.19 10.26
N GLU A 28 24.12 16.11 10.65
CA GLU A 28 24.08 15.57 12.03
C GLU A 28 24.39 16.64 13.10
N GLU A 29 25.08 17.72 12.71
CA GLU A 29 25.39 18.89 13.54
C GLU A 29 24.17 19.77 13.88
N ASP A 30 23.09 19.73 13.10
CA ASP A 30 21.88 20.54 13.30
C ASP A 30 20.86 19.88 14.26
N VAL A 31 21.13 18.65 14.70
CA VAL A 31 20.28 17.94 15.68
C VAL A 31 20.84 18.16 17.09
N SER A 32 20.60 19.34 17.65
CA SER A 32 20.94 19.65 19.05
C SER A 32 19.88 19.12 20.01
N GLY A 33 20.23 18.09 20.79
CA GLY A 33 19.42 17.61 21.93
C GLY A 33 19.46 16.10 22.11
N PRO A 34 19.12 15.58 23.32
CA PRO A 34 18.96 14.15 23.51
C PRO A 34 17.86 13.62 22.57
N PRO A 35 18.01 12.42 21.99
CA PRO A 35 16.99 11.85 21.12
C PRO A 35 15.66 11.77 21.87
N GLN A 36 14.68 12.54 21.40
CA GLN A 36 13.32 12.52 21.93
C GLN A 36 12.69 11.18 21.53
N ASN A 37 12.41 10.33 22.52
CA ASN A 37 11.67 9.10 22.26
C ASN A 37 10.17 9.44 22.21
N TYR A 38 9.68 9.77 21.02
CA TYR A 38 8.27 10.11 20.78
C TYR A 38 7.33 8.90 20.94
N SER A 39 7.85 7.67 20.94
CA SER A 39 7.08 6.44 21.12
C SER A 39 7.85 5.45 21.99
N PRO A 40 7.86 5.65 23.32
CA PRO A 40 8.54 4.75 24.23
C PRO A 40 7.91 3.35 24.15
N PHE A 41 8.75 2.32 24.02
CA PHE A 41 8.31 0.93 24.06
C PHE A 41 7.60 0.67 25.38
N ILE A 42 6.34 0.24 25.30
CA ILE A 42 5.58 -0.14 26.49
C ILE A 42 5.74 -1.64 26.69
N GLU A 43 6.26 -2.01 27.87
CA GLU A 43 6.40 -3.41 28.25
C GLU A 43 5.01 -4.08 28.34
N ARG A 44 4.90 -5.26 27.72
CA ARG A 44 3.68 -6.05 27.65
C ARG A 44 3.35 -6.62 29.04
N THR A 45 2.52 -5.91 29.79
CA THR A 45 1.98 -6.37 31.08
C THR A 45 0.46 -6.56 30.99
N VAL A 46 -0.12 -7.31 31.94
CA VAL A 46 -1.59 -7.50 32.05
C VAL A 46 -2.32 -6.15 32.13
N LYS A 47 -1.67 -5.11 32.67
CA LYS A 47 -2.20 -3.74 32.80
C LYS A 47 -2.12 -2.93 31.49
N ASN A 48 -1.21 -3.29 30.59
CA ASN A 48 -0.90 -2.56 29.36
C ASN A 48 -1.53 -3.18 28.10
N ARG A 49 -2.30 -4.28 28.24
CA ARG A 49 -2.98 -4.99 27.11
C ARG A 49 -3.98 -4.16 26.31
N GLY A 50 -4.35 -2.97 26.77
CA GLY A 50 -5.27 -2.05 26.07
C GLY A 50 -4.60 -0.76 25.58
N LEU A 51 -3.28 -0.61 25.78
CA LEU A 51 -2.50 0.41 25.08
C LEU A 51 -2.43 -0.03 23.61
N ALA A 52 -2.36 0.93 22.68
CA ALA A 52 -2.50 0.72 21.23
C ALA A 52 -1.40 -0.18 20.64
N GLU A 53 -1.43 -1.46 20.97
CA GLU A 53 -0.77 -2.52 20.23
C GLU A 53 -1.55 -2.65 18.92
N GLY A 54 -0.91 -2.26 17.80
CA GLY A 54 -1.56 -2.35 16.50
C GLY A 54 -2.38 -1.12 16.13
N LEU A 55 -1.75 0.07 16.15
CA LEU A 55 -2.27 1.17 15.32
C LEU A 55 -2.09 0.76 13.85
N TYR A 56 -3.16 0.27 13.23
CA TYR A 56 -3.19 -0.01 11.80
C TYR A 56 -3.99 1.09 11.09
N TRP A 57 -3.46 1.56 9.96
CA TRP A 57 -4.05 2.64 9.16
C TRP A 57 -5.09 2.15 8.15
N GLY A 58 -5.55 0.90 8.31
CA GLY A 58 -6.37 0.20 7.33
C GLY A 58 -5.56 -0.46 6.21
N ASP A 59 -6.25 -0.81 5.12
CA ASP A 59 -5.65 -1.29 3.88
C ASP A 59 -5.24 -0.09 3.01
N THR A 60 -3.99 -0.09 2.53
CA THR A 60 -3.45 1.01 1.72
C THR A 60 -3.80 0.87 0.23
N HIS A 61 -4.25 -0.30 -0.21
CA HIS A 61 -4.47 -0.58 -1.63
C HIS A 61 -5.66 -1.53 -1.84
N LEU A 62 -6.75 -1.01 -2.38
CA LEU A 62 -7.96 -1.77 -2.65
C LEU A 62 -8.44 -1.55 -4.09
N HIS A 63 -8.82 -2.64 -4.77
CA HIS A 63 -9.41 -2.59 -6.10
C HIS A 63 -10.94 -2.73 -6.05
N THR A 64 -11.63 -1.97 -6.89
CA THR A 64 -13.08 -2.10 -7.15
C THR A 64 -13.32 -2.38 -8.63
N MET A 65 -14.56 -2.70 -8.99
CA MET A 65 -14.99 -2.87 -10.38
C MET A 65 -14.80 -1.61 -11.25
N PHE A 66 -14.54 -0.43 -10.66
CA PHE A 66 -14.30 0.81 -11.41
C PHE A 66 -12.90 0.91 -11.99
N SER A 67 -11.96 0.05 -11.56
CA SER A 67 -10.67 -0.07 -12.22
C SER A 67 -10.84 -0.88 -13.50
N THR A 68 -10.38 -0.35 -14.65
CA THR A 68 -10.54 -1.01 -15.96
C THR A 68 -9.97 -2.42 -15.97
N ASP A 69 -8.78 -2.59 -15.42
CA ASP A 69 -8.08 -3.87 -15.32
C ASP A 69 -8.76 -4.81 -14.31
N ALA A 70 -9.05 -4.33 -13.09
CA ALA A 70 -9.67 -5.15 -12.05
C ALA A 70 -11.07 -5.63 -12.48
N GLY A 71 -11.88 -4.74 -13.07
CA GLY A 71 -13.19 -5.09 -13.62
C GLY A 71 -13.08 -6.09 -14.77
N MET A 72 -12.11 -5.92 -15.67
CA MET A 72 -11.87 -6.83 -16.80
C MET A 72 -11.46 -8.24 -16.36
N ILE A 73 -10.76 -8.38 -15.23
CA ILE A 73 -10.41 -9.68 -14.63
C ILE A 73 -11.48 -10.23 -13.67
N GLY A 74 -12.66 -9.60 -13.60
CA GLY A 74 -13.81 -10.12 -12.86
C GLY A 74 -13.98 -9.60 -11.44
N ASN A 75 -13.40 -8.45 -11.11
CA ASN A 75 -13.71 -7.78 -9.85
C ASN A 75 -15.14 -7.20 -9.88
N THR A 76 -15.98 -7.61 -8.94
CA THR A 76 -17.38 -7.20 -8.82
C THR A 76 -17.65 -6.27 -7.65
N LEU A 77 -16.66 -5.97 -6.79
CA LEU A 77 -16.87 -5.10 -5.62
C LEU A 77 -17.09 -3.66 -6.05
N THR A 78 -18.13 -3.04 -5.50
CA THR A 78 -18.44 -1.63 -5.73
C THR A 78 -17.64 -0.73 -4.78
N PRO A 79 -17.56 0.58 -5.05
CA PRO A 79 -17.02 1.55 -4.08
C PRO A 79 -17.75 1.57 -2.74
N VAL A 80 -19.04 1.20 -2.71
CA VAL A 80 -19.81 1.08 -1.47
C VAL A 80 -19.32 -0.10 -0.64
N ASP A 81 -19.01 -1.23 -1.28
CA ASP A 81 -18.44 -2.40 -0.59
C ASP A 81 -17.05 -2.10 -0.06
N ALA A 82 -16.23 -1.37 -0.82
CA ALA A 82 -14.93 -0.87 -0.35
C ALA A 82 -15.06 0.03 0.89
N TYR A 83 -16.05 0.94 0.90
CA TYR A 83 -16.31 1.79 2.06
C TYR A 83 -16.75 0.99 3.28
N ARG A 84 -17.67 0.03 3.11
CA ARG A 84 -18.09 -0.90 4.17
C ARG A 84 -16.93 -1.70 4.72
N PHE A 85 -16.09 -2.23 3.83
CA PHE A 85 -14.87 -2.93 4.20
C PHE A 85 -13.95 -2.05 5.05
N ALA A 86 -13.71 -0.79 4.65
CA ALA A 86 -12.91 0.15 5.43
C ALA A 86 -13.51 0.48 6.81
N MET A 87 -14.84 0.39 6.97
CA MET A 87 -15.55 0.54 8.24
C MET A 87 -15.47 -0.72 9.13
N GLY A 88 -14.80 -1.78 8.68
CA GLY A 88 -14.71 -3.05 9.41
C GLY A 88 -15.93 -3.95 9.23
N GLU A 89 -16.77 -3.69 8.22
CA GLU A 89 -17.85 -4.61 7.86
C GLU A 89 -17.30 -5.81 7.08
N GLU A 90 -17.97 -6.96 7.20
CA GLU A 90 -17.66 -8.12 6.38
C GLU A 90 -18.21 -7.94 4.96
N VAL A 91 -17.37 -8.25 3.97
CA VAL A 91 -17.72 -8.23 2.55
C VAL A 91 -17.41 -9.57 1.89
N ILE A 92 -18.09 -9.87 0.78
CA ILE A 92 -17.77 -11.01 -0.07
C ILE A 92 -16.86 -10.55 -1.20
N THR A 93 -15.68 -11.14 -1.31
CA THR A 93 -14.75 -10.86 -2.41
C THR A 93 -15.32 -11.38 -3.73
N SER A 94 -14.80 -10.88 -4.86
CA SER A 94 -15.17 -11.35 -6.21
C SER A 94 -14.92 -12.84 -6.43
N SER A 95 -13.97 -13.42 -5.68
CA SER A 95 -13.67 -14.85 -5.66
C SER A 95 -14.45 -15.64 -4.60
N GLY A 96 -15.39 -15.00 -3.90
CA GLY A 96 -16.36 -15.64 -3.01
C GLY A 96 -15.92 -15.80 -1.55
N GLN A 97 -14.76 -15.26 -1.15
CA GLN A 97 -14.30 -15.32 0.25
C GLN A 97 -15.00 -14.23 1.08
N ARG A 98 -15.31 -14.55 2.34
CA ARG A 98 -15.66 -13.54 3.34
C ARG A 98 -14.38 -12.86 3.82
N LEU A 99 -14.35 -11.54 3.77
CA LEU A 99 -13.22 -10.74 4.22
C LEU A 99 -13.72 -9.58 5.09
N ARG A 100 -12.97 -9.27 6.14
CA ARG A 100 -13.21 -8.14 7.05
C ARG A 100 -11.87 -7.62 7.51
N ILE A 101 -11.70 -6.30 7.55
CA ILE A 101 -10.50 -5.71 8.13
C ILE A 101 -10.68 -5.61 9.64
N ASP A 102 -10.04 -6.51 10.37
CA ASP A 102 -9.80 -6.30 11.79
C ASP A 102 -8.52 -5.48 11.89
N GLY A 103 -8.47 -4.49 12.79
CA GLY A 103 -7.24 -3.75 13.12
C GLY A 103 -6.18 -4.64 13.81
N LEU A 104 -6.00 -5.87 13.36
CA LEU A 104 -4.98 -6.86 13.69
C LEU A 104 -4.99 -7.91 12.57
N SER A 105 -4.91 -7.48 11.31
CA SER A 105 -4.80 -8.39 10.18
C SER A 105 -3.81 -7.84 9.15
N ILE A 106 -2.56 -8.23 9.35
CA ILE A 106 -1.58 -8.37 8.28
C ILE A 106 -1.18 -9.84 8.31
N SER A 107 -1.59 -10.58 7.28
CA SER A 107 -1.09 -11.92 6.98
C SER A 107 0.38 -11.87 6.57
#